data_AF-A0A392MLW5-F1
#
_entry.id   AF-A0A392MLW5-F1
#
_cell.length_a   1.000
_cell.length_b   1.000
_cell.length_c   1.000
_cell.angle_alpha   90.00
_cell.angle_beta   90.00
_cell.angle_gamma   90.00
#
_symmetry.space_group_name_H-M   'P 1'
#
loop_
_entity.id
_entity.type
_entity.pdbx_description
1 polymer ?
#
loop_
_entity_poly.entity_id
_entity_poly.type
_entity_poly.pdbx_seq_one_letter_code
_entity_poly.pdbx_strand_id
1 'polypeptide(L)'
;IIEVVCCKLTPLQSDLYKHFIQSKNVKRAITEELKQSKILAYITALKKLCNHPKLIYDTIRSGSPGTSGFEDCIRFFPPNMLSGRSGSWTGGHGGWVELSGKMQVLARLLAQLRQRTNDRIVLVSNYTQNGLRSIHVS
;
A
#
# COMPACT_ATOMS: atom_id res chain seq x y z
N ILE A 1 5.54 -27.08 2.52
CA ILE A 1 6.70 -26.21 2.18
C ILE A 1 6.22 -24.76 2.34
N ILE A 2 7.03 -23.90 2.95
CA ILE A 2 6.72 -22.47 3.10
C ILE A 2 7.73 -21.71 2.25
N GLU A 3 7.26 -20.83 1.37
CA GLU A 3 8.09 -19.99 0.53
C GLU A 3 7.91 -18.52 0.88
N VAL A 4 9.03 -17.78 0.93
CA VAL A 4 9.04 -16.33 1.17
C VAL A 4 9.38 -15.62 -0.13
N VAL A 5 8.44 -14.83 -0.64
CA VAL A 5 8.61 -14.08 -1.89
C VAL A 5 8.91 -12.61 -1.61
N CYS A 6 10.16 -12.21 -1.85
CA CYS A 6 10.59 -10.81 -1.73
C CYS A 6 10.16 -9.99 -2.95
N CYS A 7 9.20 -9.09 -2.77
CA CYS A 7 8.71 -8.21 -3.84
C CYS A 7 9.43 -6.85 -3.79
N LYS A 8 9.99 -6.41 -4.93
CA LYS A 8 10.59 -5.06 -5.03
C LYS A 8 9.50 -3.98 -4.94
N LEU A 9 9.83 -2.83 -4.36
CA LEU A 9 8.95 -1.66 -4.40
C LEU A 9 8.86 -1.12 -5.83
N THR A 10 7.69 -0.62 -6.22
CA THR A 10 7.55 0.14 -7.47
C THR A 10 8.25 1.49 -7.36
N PRO A 11 8.50 2.19 -8.49
CA PRO A 11 9.01 3.56 -8.47
C PRO A 11 8.16 4.48 -7.57
N LEU A 12 6.84 4.47 -7.74
CA LEU A 12 5.92 5.26 -6.92
C LEU A 12 6.03 4.91 -5.42
N GLN A 13 6.06 3.61 -5.06
CA GLN A 13 6.24 3.21 -3.66
C GLN A 13 7.55 3.72 -3.09
N SER A 14 8.63 3.65 -3.87
CA SER A 14 9.96 4.09 -3.46
C SER A 14 10.03 5.59 -3.26
N ASP A 15 9.43 6.38 -4.15
CA ASP A 15 9.42 7.84 -4.06
C ASP A 15 8.60 8.32 -2.87
N LEU A 16 7.42 7.74 -2.67
CA LEU A 16 6.58 7.99 -1.49
C LEU A 16 7.31 7.63 -0.19
N TYR A 17 8.01 6.50 -0.17
CA TYR A 17 8.75 6.03 1.00
C TYR A 17 9.88 7.00 1.35
N LYS A 18 10.72 7.34 0.35
CA LYS A 18 11.85 8.26 0.50
C LYS A 18 11.38 9.64 0.95
N HIS A 19 10.34 10.17 0.32
CA HIS A 19 9.78 11.47 0.68
C HIS A 19 9.31 11.50 2.13
N PHE A 20 8.58 10.45 2.56
CA PHE A 20 8.06 10.36 3.91
C PHE A 20 9.16 10.30 4.97
N ILE A 21 10.16 9.43 4.81
CA ILE A 21 11.26 9.31 5.79
C ILE A 21 12.14 10.56 5.85
N GLN A 22 12.18 11.35 4.78
CA GLN A 22 12.93 12.60 4.73
C GLN A 22 12.16 13.80 5.30
N SER A 23 10.86 13.64 5.60
CA SER A 23 10.02 14.70 6.15
C SER A 23 10.54 15.16 7.52
N LYS A 24 10.36 16.45 7.82
CA LYS A 24 10.76 17.05 9.10
C LYS A 24 10.14 16.32 10.28
N ASN A 25 8.89 15.89 10.16
CA ASN A 25 8.16 15.18 11.20
C ASN A 25 8.84 13.84 11.57
N VAL A 26 9.23 13.04 10.56
CA VAL A 26 9.90 11.76 10.78
C VAL A 26 11.32 11.95 11.30
N LYS A 27 12.08 12.89 10.73
CA LYS A 27 13.44 13.20 11.23
C LYS A 27 13.45 13.62 12.69
N ARG A 28 12.50 14.48 13.10
CA ARG A 28 12.32 14.86 14.51
C ARG A 28 11.92 13.67 15.38
N ALA A 29 11.07 12.77 14.87
CA ALA A 29 10.69 11.57 15.62
C ALA A 29 11.85 10.65 15.96
N ILE A 30 12.85 10.59 15.08
CA ILE A 30 14.05 9.78 15.26
C ILE A 30 15.04 10.47 16.22
N THR A 31 15.07 11.80 16.24
CA THR A 31 16.11 12.58 16.94
C THR A 31 15.68 13.08 18.32
N GLU A 32 14.40 13.43 18.50
CA GLU A 32 13.90 14.16 19.68
C GLU A 32 13.10 13.28 20.67
N GLU A 33 13.31 11.96 20.69
CA GLU A 33 12.57 11.02 21.57
C GLU A 33 11.05 11.27 21.61
N LEU A 34 10.40 11.36 20.44
CA LEU A 34 8.95 11.55 20.38
C LEU A 34 8.18 10.39 21.02
N LYS A 35 6.95 10.68 21.49
CA LYS A 35 6.01 9.68 22.01
C LYS A 35 5.94 8.44 21.10
N GLN A 36 6.13 7.25 21.68
CA GLN A 36 6.10 5.94 21.00
C GLN A 36 4.89 5.76 20.06
N SER A 37 3.73 6.33 20.43
CA SER A 37 2.51 6.29 19.60
C SER A 37 2.68 6.93 18.21
N LYS A 38 3.50 7.99 18.07
CA LYS A 38 3.79 8.62 16.77
C LYS A 38 4.67 7.72 15.90
N ILE A 39 5.68 7.07 16.50
CA ILE A 39 6.58 6.15 15.79
C ILE A 39 5.78 4.96 15.23
N LEU A 40 4.90 4.37 16.03
CA LEU A 40 4.02 3.28 15.60
C LEU A 40 3.07 3.71 14.47
N ALA A 41 2.57 4.95 14.50
CA ALA A 41 1.76 5.49 13.40
C ALA A 41 2.57 5.58 12.09
N TYR A 42 3.82 6.04 12.16
CA TYR A 42 4.71 6.12 11.00
C TYR A 42 5.09 4.75 10.45
N ILE A 43 5.40 3.78 11.32
CA ILE A 43 5.61 2.38 10.92
C ILE A 43 4.36 1.83 10.24
N THR A 44 3.18 2.08 10.80
CA THR A 44 1.91 1.63 10.25
C THR A 44 1.67 2.21 8.86
N ALA A 45 1.94 3.50 8.66
CA ALA A 45 1.83 4.15 7.36
C ALA A 45 2.81 3.56 6.34
N LEU A 46 4.09 3.36 6.70
CA LEU A 46 5.07 2.71 5.83
C LEU A 46 4.66 1.28 5.46
N LYS A 47 4.11 0.50 6.41
CA LYS A 47 3.58 -0.84 6.10
C LYS A 47 2.38 -0.79 5.15
N LYS A 48 1.48 0.18 5.30
CA LYS A 48 0.37 0.43 4.34
C LYS A 48 0.93 0.70 2.94
N LEU A 49 1.90 1.61 2.83
CA LEU A 49 2.55 1.97 1.57
C LEU A 49 3.19 0.75 0.87
N CYS A 50 3.95 -0.06 1.61
CA CYS A 50 4.59 -1.27 1.08
C CYS A 50 3.58 -2.33 0.63
N ASN A 51 2.35 -2.33 1.16
CA ASN A 51 1.28 -3.18 0.66
C ASN A 51 0.63 -2.59 -0.58
N HIS A 52 0.28 -1.31 -0.57
CA HIS A 52 -0.27 -0.62 -1.74
C HIS A 52 -0.26 0.92 -1.59
N PRO A 53 0.17 1.70 -2.60
CA PRO A 53 0.09 3.17 -2.58
C PRO A 53 -1.34 3.70 -2.39
N LYS A 54 -2.34 2.99 -2.91
CA LYS A 54 -3.77 3.32 -2.72
C LYS A 54 -4.17 3.45 -1.24
N LEU A 55 -3.59 2.66 -0.34
CA LEU A 55 -3.91 2.77 1.09
C LEU A 55 -3.45 4.11 1.68
N ILE A 56 -2.35 4.66 1.17
CA ILE A 56 -1.90 6.02 1.54
C ILE A 56 -2.82 7.05 0.89
N TYR A 57 -3.13 6.89 -0.38
CA TYR A 57 -4.04 7.75 -1.13
C TYR A 57 -5.40 7.91 -0.45
N ASP A 58 -6.05 6.80 -0.09
CA ASP A 58 -7.35 6.80 0.57
C ASP A 58 -7.25 7.43 1.98
N THR A 59 -6.10 7.28 2.66
CA THR A 59 -5.90 7.91 3.98
C THR A 59 -5.71 9.43 3.86
N ILE A 60 -5.00 9.92 2.83
CA ILE A 60 -4.88 11.36 2.54
C ILE A 60 -6.28 11.94 2.23
N ARG A 61 -7.06 11.29 1.37
CA ARG A 61 -8.39 11.78 0.97
C ARG A 61 -9.42 11.78 2.11
N SER A 62 -9.31 10.85 3.05
CA SER A 62 -10.19 10.77 4.21
C SER A 62 -9.80 11.72 5.35
N GLY A 63 -8.64 12.41 5.26
CA GLY A 63 -8.17 13.33 6.30
C GLY A 63 -7.88 12.64 7.64
N SER A 64 -7.56 11.34 7.63
CA SER A 64 -7.45 10.56 8.86
C SER A 64 -6.27 11.03 9.74
N PRO A 65 -6.48 11.25 11.06
CA PRO A 65 -5.44 11.67 12.00
C PRO A 65 -4.44 10.53 12.21
N GLY A 66 -3.38 10.54 11.41
CA GLY A 66 -2.36 9.48 11.39
C GLY A 66 -1.42 9.52 10.19
N THR A 67 -1.60 10.48 9.29
CA THR A 67 -0.80 10.65 8.06
C THR A 67 0.01 11.93 8.01
N SER A 68 0.25 12.55 9.17
CA SER A 68 1.13 13.73 9.25
C SER A 68 2.52 13.43 8.65
N GLY A 69 2.76 13.94 7.45
CA GLY A 69 3.92 13.67 6.60
C GLY A 69 3.63 13.11 5.20
N PHE A 70 2.38 12.76 4.86
CA PHE A 70 1.98 12.29 3.52
C PHE A 70 1.11 13.29 2.75
N GLU A 71 0.80 14.45 3.31
CA GLU A 71 -0.07 15.46 2.69
C GLU A 71 0.47 15.89 1.31
N ASP A 72 1.77 16.15 1.25
CA ASP A 72 2.46 16.56 0.01
C ASP A 72 2.70 15.40 -0.96
N CYS A 73 2.43 14.16 -0.54
CA CYS A 73 2.67 12.99 -1.38
C CYS A 73 1.63 12.81 -2.48
N ILE A 74 0.48 13.50 -2.39
CA ILE A 74 -0.58 13.41 -3.38
C ILE A 74 -0.08 13.76 -4.80
N ARG A 75 0.92 14.64 -4.91
CA ARG A 75 1.53 15.08 -6.17
C ARG A 75 2.28 13.97 -6.92
N PHE A 76 2.70 12.91 -6.22
CA PHE A 76 3.38 11.78 -6.86
C PHE A 76 2.40 10.83 -7.55
N PHE A 77 1.10 10.92 -7.23
CA PHE A 77 0.12 10.04 -7.82
C PHE A 77 -0.24 10.50 -9.24
N PRO A 78 -0.39 9.55 -10.20
CA PRO A 78 -0.78 9.87 -11.56
C PRO A 78 -2.11 10.64 -11.62
N PRO A 79 -2.24 11.76 -12.36
CA PRO A 79 -3.46 12.57 -12.40
C PRO A 79 -4.71 11.80 -12.84
N ASN A 80 -4.55 10.85 -13.76
CA ASN A 80 -5.63 9.98 -14.25
C ASN A 80 -6.23 9.09 -13.13
N MET A 81 -5.46 8.76 -12.10
CA MET A 81 -5.91 8.01 -10.93
C MET A 81 -6.66 8.88 -9.90
N LEU A 82 -6.59 10.21 -10.05
CA LEU A 82 -7.26 11.17 -9.15
C LEU A 82 -8.74 11.41 -9.51
N SER A 83 -9.15 11.05 -10.73
CA SER A 83 -10.51 11.24 -11.21
C SER A 83 -11.51 10.27 -10.54
N GLY A 84 -12.63 10.82 -10.08
CA GLY A 84 -13.53 10.24 -9.06
C GLY A 84 -14.23 8.90 -9.34
N ARG A 85 -13.96 8.23 -10.48
CA ARG A 85 -14.44 6.86 -10.74
C ARG A 85 -13.34 5.79 -10.60
N SER A 86 -12.08 6.18 -10.43
CA SER A 86 -10.93 5.28 -10.30
C SER A 86 -10.68 4.80 -8.85
N GLY A 87 -11.64 5.03 -7.94
CA GLY A 87 -11.55 4.64 -6.53
C GLY A 87 -11.67 3.14 -6.27
N SER A 88 -12.19 2.36 -7.24
CA SER A 88 -12.23 0.91 -7.13
C SER A 88 -10.84 0.31 -7.39
N TRP A 89 -10.49 -0.78 -6.71
CA TRP A 89 -9.32 -1.62 -7.07
C TRP A 89 -9.32 -2.00 -8.56
N THR A 90 -10.50 -2.01 -9.18
CA THR A 90 -10.77 -2.32 -10.59
C THR A 90 -10.99 -1.08 -11.48
N GLY A 91 -10.83 0.13 -10.95
CA GLY A 91 -11.16 1.39 -11.63
C GLY A 91 -10.31 1.64 -12.88
N GLY A 92 -10.78 1.11 -14.01
CA GLY A 92 -10.27 1.34 -15.37
C GLY A 92 -8.92 0.67 -15.61
N HIS A 93 -8.92 -0.57 -16.11
CA HIS A 93 -7.74 -1.31 -16.60
C HIS A 93 -6.71 -1.79 -15.56
N GLY A 94 -7.04 -1.84 -14.27
CA GLY A 94 -6.10 -2.40 -13.27
C GLY A 94 -4.89 -1.50 -12.99
N GLY A 95 -4.95 -0.21 -13.34
CA GLY A 95 -3.84 0.74 -13.15
C GLY A 95 -3.31 0.80 -11.71
N TRP A 96 -4.15 0.55 -10.71
CA TRP A 96 -3.71 0.47 -9.31
C TRP A 96 -2.83 -0.76 -9.02
N VAL A 97 -3.13 -1.93 -9.61
CA VAL A 97 -2.37 -3.18 -9.40
C VAL A 97 -0.91 -2.97 -9.77
N GLU A 98 -0.65 -2.25 -10.87
CA GLU A 98 0.70 -1.95 -11.35
C GLU A 98 1.49 -1.01 -10.44
N LEU A 99 0.84 -0.33 -9.51
CA LEU A 99 1.52 0.57 -8.58
C LEU A 99 2.04 -0.14 -7.32
N SER A 100 1.75 -1.41 -7.11
CA SER A 100 2.25 -2.21 -5.98
C SER A 100 3.04 -3.43 -6.43
N GLY A 101 4.29 -3.55 -5.99
CA GLY A 101 5.14 -4.69 -6.34
C GLY A 101 4.57 -6.02 -5.86
N LYS A 102 3.94 -6.04 -4.67
CA LYS A 102 3.26 -7.24 -4.16
C LYS A 102 2.06 -7.62 -5.02
N MET A 103 1.26 -6.64 -5.44
CA MET A 103 0.09 -6.91 -6.28
C MET A 103 0.48 -7.34 -7.69
N GLN A 104 1.55 -6.80 -8.25
CA GLN A 104 2.09 -7.27 -9.54
C GLN A 104 2.52 -8.75 -9.47
N VAL A 105 3.29 -9.13 -8.45
CA VAL A 105 3.73 -10.52 -8.26
C VAL A 105 2.53 -11.44 -8.02
N LEU A 106 1.61 -11.03 -7.15
CA LEU A 106 0.39 -11.80 -6.86
C LEU A 106 -0.47 -12.00 -8.12
N ALA A 107 -0.71 -10.94 -8.91
CA ALA A 107 -1.49 -11.03 -10.14
C ALA A 107 -0.86 -12.01 -11.14
N ARG A 108 0.47 -11.96 -11.31
CA ARG A 108 1.21 -12.89 -12.17
C ARG A 108 1.14 -14.33 -11.66
N LEU A 109 1.31 -14.53 -10.36
CA LEU A 109 1.21 -15.86 -9.73
C LEU A 109 -0.18 -16.46 -9.92
N LEU A 110 -1.23 -15.71 -9.59
CA LEU A 110 -2.62 -16.15 -9.77
C LEU A 110 -2.94 -16.46 -11.23
N ALA A 111 -2.46 -15.65 -12.17
CA ALA A 111 -2.63 -15.89 -13.60
C ALA A 111 -1.96 -17.20 -14.05
N GLN A 112 -0.75 -17.49 -13.56
CA GLN A 112 -0.05 -18.74 -13.87
C GLN A 112 -0.73 -19.95 -13.23
N LEU A 113 -1.14 -19.86 -11.96
CA LEU A 113 -1.82 -20.95 -11.27
C LEU A 113 -3.14 -21.29 -11.96
N ARG A 114 -3.95 -20.29 -12.30
CA ARG A 114 -5.21 -20.47 -13.03
C ARG A 114 -5.03 -21.15 -14.40
N GLN A 115 -3.90 -20.96 -15.07
CA GLN A 115 -3.62 -21.57 -16.36
C GLN A 115 -3.09 -23.01 -16.25
N ARG A 116 -2.49 -23.36 -15.11
CA ARG A 116 -1.72 -24.61 -14.97
C ARG A 116 -2.35 -25.61 -14.00
N THR A 117 -3.18 -25.15 -13.07
CA THR A 117 -3.79 -26.00 -12.04
C THR A 117 -5.26 -25.64 -11.83
N ASN A 118 -5.98 -26.50 -11.12
CA ASN A 118 -7.36 -26.27 -10.65
C ASN A 118 -7.40 -26.10 -9.13
N ASP A 119 -6.31 -25.60 -8.54
CA ASP A 119 -6.20 -25.45 -7.09
C ASP A 119 -7.08 -24.31 -6.60
N ARG A 120 -7.67 -24.48 -5.41
CA ARG A 120 -8.35 -23.40 -4.70
C ARG A 120 -7.32 -22.54 -3.98
N ILE A 121 -7.42 -21.22 -4.15
CA ILE A 121 -6.44 -20.29 -3.61
C ILE A 121 -7.07 -19.48 -2.49
N VAL A 122 -6.39 -19.45 -1.35
CA VAL A 122 -6.78 -18.66 -0.19
C VAL A 122 -5.83 -17.49 -0.04
N LEU A 123 -6.35 -16.26 -0.18
CA LEU A 123 -5.58 -15.04 0.04
C LEU A 123 -5.86 -14.48 1.44
N VAL A 124 -4.79 -14.22 2.19
CA VAL A 124 -4.84 -13.64 3.54
C VAL A 124 -4.11 -12.31 3.56
N SER A 125 -4.79 -11.24 3.97
CA SER A 125 -4.20 -9.92 4.19
C SER A 125 -4.62 -9.38 5.56
N ASN A 126 -3.68 -8.71 6.24
CA ASN A 126 -3.89 -8.11 7.56
C ASN A 126 -4.33 -6.63 7.50
N TYR A 127 -4.62 -6.08 6.32
CA TYR A 127 -5.09 -4.71 6.16
C TYR A 127 -6.52 -4.68 5.67
N THR A 128 -7.44 -4.44 6.61
CA THR A 128 -8.82 -4.10 6.33
C THR A 128 -9.17 -2.80 7.02
N GLN A 129 -9.89 -1.92 6.31
CA GLN A 129 -10.28 -0.59 6.79
C GLN A 129 -11.03 -0.63 8.14
N ASN A 130 -11.60 -1.78 8.54
CA ASN A 130 -12.30 -2.01 9.83
C ASN A 130 -12.07 -3.41 10.46
N GLY A 131 -10.84 -3.93 10.51
CA GLY A 131 -10.49 -5.04 11.43
C GLY A 131 -11.04 -6.47 11.20
N LEU A 132 -11.65 -6.81 10.06
CA LEU A 132 -11.98 -8.20 9.72
C LEU A 132 -11.07 -8.74 8.61
N ARG A 133 -10.32 -9.82 8.88
CA ARG A 133 -9.55 -10.57 7.87
C ARG A 133 -10.47 -10.97 6.70
N SER A 134 -10.32 -10.34 5.54
CA SER A 134 -11.01 -10.81 4.35
C SER A 134 -10.25 -12.00 3.79
N ILE A 135 -10.83 -13.19 3.94
CA ILE A 135 -10.41 -14.40 3.26
C ILE A 135 -11.13 -14.37 1.91
N HIS A 136 -10.43 -14.06 0.83
CA HIS A 136 -10.97 -14.28 -0.51
C HIS A 136 -10.59 -15.69 -0.91
N VAL A 137 -11.59 -16.57 -1.01
CA VAL A 137 -11.45 -17.89 -1.61
C VAL A 137 -11.89 -17.75 -3.05
N SER A 138 -10.99 -18.02 -3.99
CA SER A 138 -11.34 -18.26 -5.40
C SER A 138 -11.30 -19.75 -5.69
#